data_AF-A0A1R0KLK0-F1
#
_entry.id   AF-A0A1R0KLK0-F1
#
_cell.length_a   1.000
_cell.length_b   1.000
_cell.length_c   1.000
_cell.angle_alpha   90.00
_cell.angle_beta   90.00
_cell.angle_gamma   90.00
#
_symmetry.space_group_name_H-M   'P 1'
#
loop_
_entity.id
_entity.type
_entity.pdbx_description
1 polymer ?
#
loop_
_entity_poly.entity_id
_entity_poly.type
_entity_poly.pdbx_seq_one_letter_code
_entity_poly.pdbx_strand_id
1 'polypeptide(L)'
;MRIPRSRITETSALTDVVTACATLLVLGVPGLLTGLAAGLRGWVLAGMTPLPGYAVGGLAGPGATALGLSFTPFTYAVATALFAGAAYGLRQLTPRR
;
A
#
# COMPACT_ATOMS: atom_id res chain seq x y z
N MET A 1 5.84 -0.23 -43.47
CA MET A 1 6.66 -0.94 -42.46
C MET A 1 5.72 -1.52 -41.41
N ARG A 2 5.54 -2.86 -41.35
CA ARG A 2 4.54 -3.52 -40.48
C ARG A 2 5.26 -4.05 -39.23
N ILE A 3 4.98 -3.49 -38.06
CA ILE A 3 5.57 -3.92 -36.79
C ILE A 3 5.04 -5.34 -36.46
N PRO A 4 5.90 -6.31 -36.13
CA PRO A 4 5.46 -7.67 -35.82
C PRO A 4 4.63 -7.72 -34.53
N ARG A 5 3.44 -8.33 -34.59
CA ARG A 5 2.51 -8.47 -33.45
C ARG A 5 3.12 -9.13 -32.21
N SER A 6 4.03 -10.09 -32.40
CA SER A 6 4.73 -10.77 -31.29
C SER A 6 5.51 -9.80 -30.41
N ARG A 7 6.16 -8.80 -31.02
CA ARG A 7 6.91 -7.76 -30.29
C ARG A 7 5.97 -6.89 -29.43
N ILE A 8 4.74 -6.66 -29.88
CA ILE A 8 3.75 -5.85 -29.13
C ILE A 8 3.28 -6.62 -27.89
N THR A 9 3.00 -7.92 -28.01
CA THR A 9 2.50 -8.75 -26.91
C THR A 9 3.56 -8.99 -25.82
N GLU A 10 4.82 -9.20 -26.19
CA GLU A 10 5.92 -9.39 -25.22
C GLU A 10 6.20 -8.10 -24.42
N THR A 11 6.20 -6.94 -25.10
CA THR A 11 6.46 -5.66 -24.44
C THR A 11 5.28 -5.22 -23.56
N SER A 12 4.05 -5.51 -23.97
CA SER A 12 2.86 -5.22 -23.15
C SER A 12 2.82 -6.11 -21.91
N ALA A 13 3.05 -7.42 -22.05
CA ALA A 13 2.98 -8.35 -20.92
C ALA A 13 4.01 -8.02 -19.82
N LEU A 14 5.23 -7.65 -20.19
CA LEU A 14 6.25 -7.26 -19.22
C LEU A 14 5.84 -5.97 -18.49
N THR A 15 5.28 -5.01 -19.21
CA THR A 15 4.78 -3.75 -18.63
C THR A 15 3.59 -4.00 -17.69
N ASP A 16 2.68 -4.90 -18.06
CA ASP A 16 1.52 -5.30 -17.25
C ASP A 16 1.96 -5.98 -15.94
N VAL A 17 2.94 -6.88 -16.01
CA VAL A 17 3.48 -7.55 -14.81
C VAL A 17 4.19 -6.55 -13.90
N VAL A 18 5.02 -5.66 -14.47
CA VAL A 18 5.73 -4.63 -13.70
C VAL A 18 4.75 -3.69 -13.01
N THR A 19 3.71 -3.23 -13.71
CA THR A 19 2.69 -2.36 -13.13
C THR A 19 1.89 -3.08 -12.05
N ALA A 20 1.47 -4.33 -12.27
CA ALA A 20 0.80 -5.14 -11.26
C ALA A 20 1.67 -5.32 -10.00
N CYS A 21 2.95 -5.67 -10.16
CA CYS A 21 3.88 -5.78 -9.05
C CYS A 21 4.07 -4.46 -8.30
N ALA A 22 4.20 -3.35 -9.03
CA ALA A 22 4.31 -2.02 -8.43
C ALA A 22 3.05 -1.66 -7.63
N THR A 23 1.86 -1.92 -8.17
CA THR A 23 0.59 -1.71 -7.47
C THR A 23 0.49 -2.55 -6.19
N LEU A 24 0.84 -3.84 -6.27
CA LEU A 24 0.84 -4.74 -5.12
C LEU A 24 1.85 -4.32 -4.06
N LEU A 25 3.02 -3.81 -4.47
CA LEU A 25 4.02 -3.30 -3.53
C LEU A 25 3.55 -2.02 -2.86
N VAL A 26 3.09 -1.04 -3.63
CA VAL A 26 2.73 0.29 -3.12
C VAL A 26 1.46 0.25 -2.28
N LEU A 27 0.43 -0.50 -2.66
CA LEU A 27 -0.82 -0.57 -1.89
C LEU A 27 -0.87 -1.76 -0.96
N GLY A 28 -0.38 -2.91 -1.41
CA GLY A 28 -0.47 -4.16 -0.66
C GLY A 28 0.44 -4.18 0.56
N VAL A 29 1.71 -3.76 0.45
CA VAL A 29 2.65 -3.83 1.59
C VAL A 29 2.20 -2.95 2.77
N PRO A 30 1.88 -1.65 2.60
CA PRO A 30 1.43 -0.81 3.70
C PRO A 30 0.10 -1.29 4.29
N GLY A 31 -0.80 -1.71 3.40
CA GLY A 31 -2.10 -2.23 3.77
C GLY A 31 -2.02 -3.52 4.59
N LEU A 32 -1.10 -4.42 4.22
CA LEU A 32 -0.87 -5.69 4.90
C LEU A 32 -0.26 -5.44 6.28
N LEU A 33 0.76 -4.59 6.36
CA LEU A 33 1.39 -4.21 7.62
C LEU A 33 0.38 -3.60 8.59
N THR A 34 -0.45 -2.67 8.11
CA THR A 34 -1.46 -2.00 8.91
C THR A 34 -2.60 -2.93 9.31
N GLY A 35 -3.08 -3.77 8.37
CA GLY A 35 -4.12 -4.77 8.64
C GLY A 35 -3.68 -5.85 9.63
N LEU A 36 -2.44 -6.33 9.52
CA LEU A 36 -1.84 -7.25 10.50
C LEU A 36 -1.70 -6.59 11.87
N ALA A 37 -1.27 -5.33 11.92
CA ALA A 37 -1.19 -4.56 13.15
C ALA A 37 -2.57 -4.40 13.84
N ALA A 38 -3.62 -4.17 13.04
CA ALA A 38 -5.02 -4.16 13.48
C ALA A 38 -5.54 -5.55 13.92
N GLY A 39 -4.79 -6.63 13.67
CA GLY A 39 -5.14 -8.00 14.05
C GLY A 39 -5.99 -8.75 13.03
N LEU A 40 -6.15 -8.23 11.81
CA LEU A 40 -6.85 -8.92 10.72
C LEU A 40 -6.07 -10.17 10.29
N ARG A 41 -6.79 -11.24 9.92
CA ARG A 41 -6.20 -12.52 9.50
C ARG A 41 -6.96 -13.15 8.33
N GLY A 42 -6.30 -14.08 7.66
CA GLY A 42 -6.89 -14.91 6.60
C GLY A 42 -7.39 -14.09 5.40
N TRP A 43 -8.47 -14.56 4.77
CA TRP A 43 -9.06 -13.92 3.59
C TRP A 43 -9.57 -12.50 3.84
N VAL A 44 -9.96 -12.18 5.09
CA VAL A 44 -10.36 -10.82 5.47
C VAL A 44 -9.18 -9.87 5.37
N LEU A 45 -7.98 -10.28 5.82
CA LEU A 45 -6.78 -9.48 5.66
C LEU A 45 -6.53 -9.22 4.17
N ALA A 46 -6.55 -10.26 3.34
CA ALA A 46 -6.30 -10.14 1.90
C ALA A 46 -7.28 -9.16 1.21
N GLY A 47 -8.58 -9.27 1.49
CA GLY A 47 -9.60 -8.39 0.92
C GLY A 47 -9.56 -6.96 1.48
N MET A 48 -9.17 -6.80 2.75
CA MET A 48 -9.07 -5.48 3.38
C MET A 48 -7.78 -4.75 3.05
N THR A 49 -6.68 -5.44 2.70
CA THR A 49 -5.35 -4.87 2.42
C THR A 49 -5.36 -3.55 1.63
N PRO A 50 -6.11 -3.43 0.51
CA PRO A 50 -6.05 -2.22 -0.30
C PRO A 50 -6.55 -0.97 0.44
N LEU A 51 -7.54 -1.11 1.33
CA LEU A 51 -8.16 0.02 2.05
C LEU A 51 -7.19 0.79 2.97
N PRO A 52 -6.48 0.15 3.92
CA PRO A 52 -5.45 0.82 4.70
C PRO A 52 -4.28 1.29 3.83
N GLY A 53 -3.94 0.58 2.74
CA GLY A 53 -2.93 1.07 1.78
C GLY A 53 -3.31 2.42 1.16
N TYR A 54 -4.57 2.56 0.74
CA TYR A 54 -5.13 3.82 0.26
C TYR A 54 -5.20 4.88 1.36
N ALA A 55 -5.55 4.52 2.60
CA ALA A 55 -5.59 5.47 3.71
C ALA A 55 -4.20 6.07 3.98
N VAL A 56 -3.16 5.23 4.02
CA VAL A 56 -1.78 5.68 4.20
C VAL A 56 -1.36 6.60 3.05
N GLY A 57 -1.58 6.20 1.80
CA GLY A 57 -1.21 7.02 0.62
C GLY A 57 -1.98 8.33 0.53
N GLY A 58 -3.29 8.27 0.71
CA GLY A 58 -4.20 9.40 0.58
C GLY A 58 -4.01 10.46 1.66
N LEU A 59 -3.61 10.07 2.87
CA LEU A 59 -3.36 11.01 3.97
C LEU A 59 -1.91 11.47 4.05
N ALA A 60 -0.94 10.60 3.71
CA ALA A 60 0.48 10.93 3.79
C ALA A 60 0.89 11.99 2.76
N GLY A 61 0.30 12.00 1.56
CA GLY A 61 0.61 13.02 0.54
C GLY A 61 0.27 14.44 1.00
N PRO A 62 -1.03 14.74 1.24
CA PRO A 62 -1.44 16.05 1.75
C PRO A 62 -0.80 16.39 3.10
N GLY A 63 -0.65 15.39 3.98
CA GLY A 63 -0.01 15.57 5.29
C GLY A 63 1.47 15.95 5.19
N ALA A 64 2.24 15.31 4.32
CA ALA A 64 3.63 15.67 4.07
C ALA A 64 3.75 17.09 3.49
N THR A 65 2.90 17.43 2.51
CA THR A 65 2.84 18.78 1.94
C THR A 65 2.50 19.84 2.99
N ALA A 66 1.53 19.57 3.86
CA ALA A 66 1.13 20.48 4.94
C ALA A 66 2.27 20.71 5.96
N LEU A 67 3.14 19.71 6.15
CA LEU A 67 4.33 19.78 7.01
C LEU A 67 5.56 20.38 6.29
N GLY A 68 5.44 20.78 5.01
CA GLY A 68 6.55 21.28 4.20
C GLY A 68 7.57 20.20 3.80
N LEU A 69 7.20 18.92 3.90
CA LEU A 69 8.04 17.78 3.56
C LEU A 69 7.79 17.32 2.13
N SER A 70 8.87 16.93 1.43
CA SER A 70 8.74 16.28 0.12
C SER A 70 8.17 14.87 0.27
N PHE A 71 7.17 14.53 -0.54
CA PHE A 71 6.61 13.20 -0.57
C PHE A 71 7.56 12.22 -1.29
N THR A 72 8.32 11.48 -0.51
CA THR A 72 9.32 10.49 -0.94
C THR A 72 8.92 9.08 -0.47
N PRO A 73 9.55 8.02 -1.01
CA PRO A 73 9.36 6.67 -0.48
C PRO A 73 9.63 6.55 1.02
N PHE A 74 10.58 7.36 1.54
CA PHE A 74 10.90 7.39 2.97
C PHE A 74 9.75 7.99 3.80
N THR A 75 9.20 9.14 3.40
CA THR A 75 8.05 9.74 4.11
C THR A 75 6.84 8.81 4.06
N TYR A 76 6.66 8.07 2.96
CA TYR A 76 5.60 7.07 2.84
C TYR A 76 5.81 5.88 3.79
N ALA A 77 7.04 5.39 3.92
CA ALA A 77 7.38 4.33 4.87
C ALA A 77 7.15 4.76 6.33
N VAL A 78 7.55 5.98 6.68
CA VAL A 78 7.29 6.55 8.02
C VAL A 78 5.79 6.67 8.29
N ALA A 79 5.01 7.19 7.33
CA ALA A 79 3.56 7.27 7.46
C ALA A 79 2.92 5.88 7.64
N THR A 80 3.38 4.88 6.89
CA THR A 80 2.95 3.48 7.04
C THR A 80 3.20 2.98 8.46
N ALA A 81 4.40 3.21 9.00
CA ALA A 81 4.76 2.80 10.35
C ALA A 81 3.88 3.48 11.41
N LEU A 82 3.56 4.77 11.24
CA LEU A 82 2.66 5.51 12.13
C LEU A 82 1.23 4.93 12.11
N PHE A 83 0.67 4.66 10.93
CA PHE A 83 -0.65 4.06 10.80
C PHE A 83 -0.72 2.64 11.39
N ALA A 84 0.30 1.82 11.12
CA ALA A 84 0.41 0.49 11.70
C ALA A 84 0.53 0.56 13.23
N GLY A 85 1.36 1.46 13.76
CA GLY A 85 1.50 1.70 15.19
C GLY A 85 0.20 2.15 15.85
N ALA A 86 -0.55 3.05 15.21
CA ALA A 86 -1.85 3.50 15.69
C ALA A 86 -2.87 2.35 15.70
N ALA A 87 -2.95 1.56 14.62
CA ALA A 87 -3.83 0.41 14.53
C ALA A 87 -3.51 -0.65 15.60
N TYR A 88 -2.23 -0.92 15.83
CA TYR A 88 -1.78 -1.81 16.91
C TYR A 88 -2.13 -1.25 18.29
N GLY A 89 -1.88 0.04 18.54
CA GLY A 89 -2.21 0.71 19.79
C GLY A 89 -3.71 0.63 20.12
N LEU A 90 -4.57 0.94 19.15
CA LEU A 90 -6.03 0.85 19.30
C LEU A 90 -6.48 -0.58 19.62
N ARG A 91 -5.89 -1.58 18.98
CA ARG A 91 -6.17 -2.99 19.28
C ARG A 91 -5.82 -3.36 20.72
N GLN A 92 -4.72 -2.84 21.26
CA GLN A 92 -4.30 -3.13 22.64
C GLN A 92 -5.17 -2.43 23.68
N LEU A 93 -5.73 -1.26 23.34
CA LEU A 93 -6.65 -0.51 24.18
C LEU A 93 -8.09 -1.06 24.14
N THR A 94 -8.42 -1.85 23.13
CA THR A 94 -9.74 -2.49 23.01
C THR A 94 -9.84 -3.62 24.03
N PRO A 95 -10.70 -3.51 25.07
CA PRO A 95 -10.84 -4.56 26.06
C PRO A 95 -11.33 -5.84 25.39
N ARG A 96 -10.63 -6.95 25.60
CA ARG A 96 -11.10 -8.26 25.18
C ARG A 96 -12.25 -8.64 26.11
N ARG A 97 -13.47 -8.55 25.60
CA ARG A 97 -14.68 -8.98 26.31
C ARG A 97 -14.79 -10.50 26.30
#